data_AF-A0A0Q3S1D1-F1
#
_entry.id   AF-A0A0Q3S1D1-F1
#
_cell.length_a   1.000
_cell.length_b   1.000
_cell.length_c   1.000
_cell.angle_alpha   90.00
_cell.angle_beta   90.00
_cell.angle_gamma   90.00
#
_symmetry.space_group_name_H-M   'P 1'
#
loop_
_entity.id
_entity.type
_entity.pdbx_description
1 polymer ?
#
loop_
_entity_poly.entity_id
_entity_poly.type
_entity_poly.pdbx_seq_one_letter_code
_entity_poly.pdbx_strand_id
1 'polypeptide(L)'
;MEYQFPEFIYLRPVFIGFIIILLVLLFGVIFLNKNIVNLFSVVSITFICTSVSAITLYSSGYIVDEYNLAGDPISFYMFFVILVLAFLNLIIFMTRYKKSML
;
A
#
# COMPACT_ATOMS: atom_id res chain seq x y z
N MET A 1 -23.83 18.17 -2.99
CA MET A 1 -23.52 16.92 -2.29
C MET A 1 -22.82 17.33 -1.01
N GLU A 2 -23.50 17.23 0.11
CA GLU A 2 -22.95 17.58 1.43
C GLU A 2 -21.83 16.57 1.73
N TYR A 3 -20.58 17.05 1.76
CA TYR A 3 -19.45 16.18 2.06
C TYR A 3 -19.53 15.89 3.56
N GLN A 4 -20.00 14.70 3.91
CA GLN A 4 -20.42 14.44 5.28
C GLN A 4 -19.27 14.66 6.28
N PHE A 5 -17.99 14.42 5.92
CA PHE A 5 -16.82 14.74 6.78
C PHE A 5 -15.55 15.01 5.96
N PRO A 6 -14.90 16.19 6.09
CA PRO A 6 -13.72 16.56 5.28
C PRO A 6 -12.44 15.79 5.66
N GLU A 7 -12.38 15.21 6.85
CA GLU A 7 -11.17 14.56 7.40
C GLU A 7 -10.77 13.31 6.59
N PHE A 8 -11.75 12.51 6.13
CA PHE A 8 -11.48 11.35 5.27
C PHE A 8 -10.98 11.76 3.88
N ILE A 9 -11.34 12.95 3.39
CA ILE A 9 -10.81 13.48 2.13
C ILE A 9 -9.29 13.66 2.23
N TYR A 10 -8.80 14.10 3.39
CA TYR A 10 -7.38 14.35 3.59
C TYR A 10 -6.56 13.07 3.83
N LEU A 11 -7.17 12.01 4.34
CA LEU A 11 -6.51 10.71 4.56
C LEU A 11 -6.39 9.88 3.27
N ARG A 12 -7.37 9.94 2.36
CA ARG A 12 -7.38 9.16 1.10
C ARG A 12 -6.14 9.34 0.21
N PRO A 13 -5.60 10.55 0.01
CA PRO A 13 -4.36 10.77 -0.73
C PRO A 13 -3.17 9.95 -0.22
N VAL A 14 -3.10 9.66 1.08
CA VAL A 14 -2.03 8.83 1.67
C VAL A 14 -2.11 7.40 1.13
N PHE A 15 -3.30 6.80 1.13
CA PHE A 15 -3.51 5.47 0.57
C PHE A 15 -3.24 5.43 -0.94
N ILE A 16 -3.71 6.43 -1.68
CA ILE A 16 -3.46 6.55 -3.12
C ILE A 16 -1.96 6.65 -3.40
N GLY A 17 -1.22 7.44 -2.61
CA GLY A 17 0.23 7.56 -2.71
C GLY A 17 0.93 6.22 -2.55
N PHE A 18 0.56 5.42 -1.53
CA PHE A 18 1.13 4.09 -1.34
C PHE A 18 0.78 3.12 -2.48
N ILE A 19 -0.44 3.17 -3.02
CA ILE A 19 -0.82 2.37 -4.19
C ILE A 19 0.08 2.72 -5.39
N ILE A 20 0.29 4.00 -5.67
CA ILE A 20 1.16 4.45 -6.77
C ILE A 20 2.60 3.98 -6.55
N ILE A 21 3.15 4.14 -5.35
CA ILE A 21 4.51 3.67 -5.01
C ILE A 21 4.64 2.17 -5.24
N LEU A 22 3.67 1.37 -4.78
CA LEU A 22 3.70 -0.09 -4.95
C LEU A 22 3.51 -0.52 -6.41
N LEU A 23 2.75 0.23 -7.20
CA LEU A 23 2.65 0.01 -8.64
C LEU A 23 3.97 0.31 -9.34
N VAL A 24 4.62 1.44 -9.02
CA VAL A 24 5.94 1.78 -9.55
C VAL A 24 6.97 0.72 -9.17
N LEU A 25 6.95 0.23 -7.92
CA LEU A 25 7.80 -0.87 -7.49
C LEU A 25 7.52 -2.15 -8.30
N LEU A 26 6.25 -2.48 -8.55
CA LEU A 26 5.84 -3.65 -9.32
C LEU A 26 6.37 -3.59 -10.75
N PHE A 27 6.17 -2.46 -11.43
CA PHE A 27 6.76 -2.20 -12.74
C PHE A 27 8.28 -2.31 -12.68
N GLY A 28 8.91 -1.76 -11.64
CA GLY A 28 10.34 -1.85 -11.45
C GLY A 28 10.84 -3.29 -11.32
N VAL A 29 10.19 -4.12 -10.50
CA VAL A 29 10.56 -5.54 -10.32
C VAL A 29 10.42 -6.33 -11.62
N ILE A 30 9.39 -6.03 -12.43
CA ILE A 30 9.11 -6.72 -13.70
C ILE A 30 10.11 -6.30 -14.79
N PHE A 31 10.31 -4.99 -14.99
CA PHE A 31 11.00 -4.47 -16.18
C PHE A 31 12.49 -4.13 -15.95
N LEU A 32 12.90 -3.76 -14.73
CA LEU A 32 14.29 -3.36 -14.48
C LEU A 32 15.21 -4.58 -14.35
N ASN A 33 16.50 -4.36 -14.59
CA ASN A 33 17.52 -5.36 -14.36
C ASN A 33 17.72 -5.64 -12.87
N LYS A 34 18.12 -6.87 -12.56
CA LYS A 34 18.31 -7.38 -11.19
C LYS A 34 19.34 -6.58 -10.37
N ASN A 35 20.23 -5.85 -11.04
CA ASN A 35 21.24 -5.02 -10.38
C ASN A 35 20.68 -3.70 -9.82
N ILE A 36 19.49 -3.28 -10.27
CA ILE A 36 18.87 -2.02 -9.83
C ILE A 36 17.92 -2.25 -8.65
N VAL A 37 17.17 -3.36 -8.68
CA VAL A 37 16.17 -3.68 -7.67
C VAL A 37 16.68 -4.82 -6.79
N ASN A 38 17.00 -4.50 -5.53
CA ASN A 38 17.49 -5.46 -4.55
C ASN A 38 16.36 -5.99 -3.64
N LEU A 39 16.57 -7.16 -3.05
CA LEU A 39 15.65 -7.77 -2.07
C LEU A 39 15.35 -6.81 -0.92
N PHE A 40 16.39 -6.17 -0.38
CA PHE A 40 16.26 -5.21 0.71
C PHE A 40 15.33 -4.05 0.35
N SER A 41 15.43 -3.52 -0.87
CA SER A 41 14.58 -2.42 -1.34
C SER A 41 13.11 -2.85 -1.46
N VAL A 42 12.85 -4.01 -2.06
CA VAL A 42 11.46 -4.52 -2.20
C VAL A 42 10.84 -4.78 -0.82
N VAL A 43 11.57 -5.46 0.08
CA VAL A 43 11.08 -5.78 1.42
C VAL A 43 10.84 -4.52 2.25
N SER A 44 11.80 -3.58 2.27
CA SER A 44 11.64 -2.35 3.05
C SER A 44 10.50 -1.47 2.54
N ILE A 45 10.37 -1.28 1.22
CA ILE A 45 9.30 -0.45 0.64
C ILE A 45 7.93 -1.08 0.90
N THR A 46 7.78 -2.38 0.65
CA THR A 46 6.51 -3.10 0.90
C THR A 46 6.14 -3.05 2.38
N PHE A 47 7.10 -3.32 3.29
CA PHE A 47 6.88 -3.26 4.73
C PHE A 47 6.42 -1.86 5.18
N ILE A 48 7.13 -0.81 4.78
CA ILE A 48 6.78 0.57 5.16
C ILE A 48 5.38 0.94 4.64
N CYS A 49 5.08 0.67 3.37
CA CYS A 49 3.78 0.99 2.79
C CYS A 49 2.64 0.25 3.51
N THR A 50 2.82 -1.03 3.82
CA THR A 50 1.81 -1.83 4.54
C THR A 50 1.66 -1.37 6.00
N SER A 51 2.76 -1.17 6.72
CA SER A 51 2.71 -0.74 8.12
C SER A 51 2.09 0.65 8.27
N VAL A 52 2.53 1.61 7.46
CA VAL A 52 2.00 2.99 7.56
C VAL A 52 0.54 3.04 7.13
N SER A 53 0.13 2.34 6.06
CA SER A 53 -1.28 2.28 5.68
C SER A 53 -2.17 1.60 6.73
N ALA A 54 -1.67 0.59 7.45
CA ALA A 54 -2.39 -0.03 8.56
C ALA A 54 -2.59 0.96 9.72
N ILE A 55 -1.54 1.71 10.09
CA ILE A 55 -1.64 2.77 11.11
C ILE A 55 -2.64 3.84 10.67
N THR A 56 -2.59 4.28 9.41
CA THR A 56 -3.53 5.26 8.86
C THR A 56 -4.98 4.77 8.93
N LEU A 57 -5.23 3.50 8.58
CA LEU A 57 -6.57 2.92 8.66
C LEU A 57 -7.05 2.80 10.11
N TYR A 58 -6.17 2.40 11.02
CA TYR A 58 -6.46 2.34 12.45
C TYR A 58 -6.80 3.72 13.03
N SER A 59 -6.02 4.75 12.70
CA SER A 59 -6.32 6.14 13.07
C SER A 59 -7.65 6.62 12.49
N SER A 60 -8.01 6.19 11.27
CA SER A 60 -9.33 6.52 10.72
C SER A 60 -10.48 5.89 11.52
N GLY A 61 -10.27 4.70 12.12
CA GLY A 61 -11.24 4.08 13.02
C GLY A 61 -11.48 4.91 14.28
N TYR A 62 -10.42 5.44 14.90
CA TYR A 62 -10.57 6.35 16.05
C TYR A 62 -11.38 7.60 15.73
N ILE A 63 -11.18 8.18 14.54
CA ILE A 63 -11.94 9.35 14.09
C ILE A 63 -13.42 8.98 13.95
N VAL A 64 -13.72 7.82 13.37
CA VAL A 64 -15.10 7.33 13.21
C VAL A 64 -15.79 7.15 14.55
N ASP A 65 -15.09 6.56 15.54
CA ASP A 65 -15.64 6.31 16.87
C ASP A 65 -15.91 7.63 17.63
N GLU A 66 -14.97 8.58 17.60
CA GLU A 66 -15.09 9.86 18.31
C GLU A 66 -16.26 10.70 17.79
N TYR A 67 -16.44 10.74 16.47
CA TYR A 67 -17.52 11.49 15.85
C TYR A 67 -18.82 10.70 15.68
N ASN A 68 -18.88 9.45 16.18
CA ASN A 68 -20.01 8.53 16.04
C ASN A 68 -20.50 8.39 14.59
N LEU A 69 -19.54 8.22 13.67
CA LEU A 69 -19.78 8.19 12.22
C LEU A 69 -19.97 6.78 11.70
N ALA A 70 -20.54 6.69 10.50
CA ALA A 70 -20.34 5.51 9.68
C ALA A 70 -18.88 5.53 9.17
N GLY A 71 -18.18 4.39 9.26
CA GLY A 71 -16.80 4.26 8.80
C GLY A 71 -16.58 4.57 7.31
N ASP A 72 -15.32 4.68 6.88
CA ASP A 72 -14.97 4.93 5.47
C ASP A 72 -14.64 3.63 4.70
N PRO A 73 -15.61 3.03 3.98
CA PRO A 73 -15.38 1.80 3.24
C PRO A 73 -14.36 1.98 2.11
N ILE A 74 -14.21 3.19 1.56
CA ILE A 74 -13.29 3.44 0.46
C ILE A 74 -11.84 3.30 0.94
N SER A 75 -11.48 3.93 2.06
CA SER A 75 -10.15 3.79 2.66
C SER A 75 -9.87 2.35 3.07
N PHE A 76 -10.87 1.62 3.56
CA PHE A 76 -10.75 0.20 3.88
C PHE A 76 -10.41 -0.65 2.64
N TYR A 77 -11.10 -0.46 1.52
CA TYR A 77 -10.78 -1.17 0.27
C TYR A 77 -9.41 -0.79 -0.28
N MET A 78 -9.01 0.49 -0.18
CA MET A 78 -7.68 0.92 -0.60
C MET A 78 -6.57 0.24 0.21
N PHE A 79 -6.76 0.06 1.52
CA PHE A 79 -5.83 -0.71 2.34
C PHE A 79 -5.70 -2.17 1.88
N PHE A 80 -6.81 -2.83 1.53
CA PHE A 80 -6.77 -4.18 0.96
C PHE A 80 -6.01 -4.24 -0.37
N VAL A 81 -6.19 -3.23 -1.23
CA VAL A 81 -5.43 -3.11 -2.49
C VAL A 81 -3.93 -2.98 -2.20
N ILE A 82 -3.54 -2.18 -1.20
CA ILE A 82 -2.14 -2.05 -0.76
C ILE A 82 -1.59 -3.40 -0.28
N LEU A 83 -2.34 -4.15 0.54
CA LEU A 83 -1.92 -5.48 0.99
C LEU A 83 -1.67 -6.42 -0.19
N VAL A 84 -2.62 -6.52 -1.12
CA VAL A 84 -2.49 -7.38 -2.30
C VAL A 84 -1.28 -6.98 -3.15
N LEU A 85 -1.10 -5.68 -3.41
CA LEU A 85 0.06 -5.17 -4.16
C LEU A 85 1.39 -5.45 -3.46
N ALA A 86 1.46 -5.30 -2.14
CA ALA A 86 2.66 -5.59 -1.36
C ALA A 86 3.03 -7.07 -1.45
N PHE A 87 2.05 -7.97 -1.29
CA PHE A 87 2.25 -9.41 -1.47
C PHE A 87 2.68 -9.77 -2.90
N LEU A 88 2.04 -9.20 -3.92
CA LEU A 88 2.41 -9.44 -5.32
C LEU A 88 3.84 -9.02 -5.61
N ASN A 89 4.27 -7.85 -5.12
CA ASN A 89 5.65 -7.37 -5.27
C ASN A 89 6.66 -8.38 -4.70
N LEU A 90 6.41 -8.92 -3.50
CA LEU A 90 7.28 -9.92 -2.86
C LEU A 90 7.30 -11.24 -3.64
N ILE A 91 6.14 -11.77 -4.03
CA ILE A 91 6.02 -13.05 -4.75
C ILE A 91 6.74 -12.99 -6.10
N ILE A 92 6.52 -11.92 -6.87
CA ILE A 92 7.13 -11.76 -8.19
C ILE A 92 8.65 -11.61 -8.07
N PHE A 93 9.12 -10.83 -7.10
CA PHE A 93 10.56 -10.68 -6.85
C PHE A 93 11.20 -12.03 -6.50
N MET A 94 10.63 -12.79 -5.56
CA MET A 94 11.14 -14.11 -5.18
C MET A 94 11.16 -15.10 -6.35
N THR A 95 10.13 -15.07 -7.20
CA THR A 95 10.06 -15.91 -8.40
C THR A 95 11.16 -15.56 -9.41
N ARG A 96 11.42 -14.27 -9.64
CA ARG A 96 12.56 -13.83 -10.48
C ARG A 96 13.92 -14.19 -9.89
N TYR A 97 14.06 -14.11 -8.57
CA TYR A 97 15.29 -14.46 -7.88
C TYR A 97 15.62 -15.95 -8.07
N LYS A 98 14.65 -16.83 -7.84
CA LYS A 98 14.81 -18.28 -8.04
C LYS A 98 15.19 -18.64 -9.48
N LYS A 99 14.57 -18.01 -10.49
CA LYS A 99 14.91 -18.20 -11.91
C LYS A 99 16.35 -17.77 -12.26
N SER A 100 17.01 -16.96 -11.44
CA SER A 100 18.40 -16.55 -11.68
C SER A 100 19.44 -17.58 -11.22
N MET A 101 19.04 -18.51 -10.36
CA MET A 101 19.93 -19.46 -9.68
C MET A 101 19.84 -20.86 -10.29
N LEU A 102 18.87 -21.09 -11.17
CA LEU A 102 18.73 -22.25 -12.06
C LEU A 102 19.31 -21.90 -13.43
#